data_AF-A0A7R9HGB1-F1
#
_entry.id   AF-A0A7R9HGB1-F1
#
_cell.length_a   1.000
_cell.length_b   1.000
_cell.length_c   1.000
_cell.angle_alpha   90.00
_cell.angle_beta   90.00
_cell.angle_gamma   90.00
#
_symmetry.space_group_name_H-M   'P 1'
#
loop_
_entity.id
_entity.type
_entity.pdbx_description
1 polymer ?
#
loop_
_entity_poly.entity_id
_entity_poly.type
_entity_poly.pdbx_seq_one_letter_code
_entity_poly.pdbx_strand_id
1 'polypeptide(L)'
;SCCRSGCIEEGGNSDEGDHMNTVLNDGFFTIHSQVSNTLRTPRRYMAFIHTYIHIFTSKKSGIQQRRAQLQAGVSKLTEARQVVDSLKSEAANQEQRLAEKQAKANSALQMITETMRSANSHKTEMECLKEQTEKENQQLVVRKRAIDEELAEIEPLIREATAAVGNIKSESLSEIRSMRAPPEVIRDILEGVLRLMGILDTSWNSMKIFLAKRGVKEDIRSFDARQISRESRLAVEKLLQEKGESFDPKTARRASTAAAPLAAWVMANVQYSHVLEKISPLEQEQAKLQHNLMMAKNQIGQLSSGLSDVDRTVAELKDQLNTYTREAAEIEIHLNRAQETINAAEGLVEKLNDEYNRWKTQVS
;
A
#
# COMPACT_ATOMS: atom_id res chain seq x y z
N SER A 1 -38.47 -19.00 -40.10
CA SER A 1 -39.24 -20.23 -40.34
C SER A 1 -40.71 -19.96 -40.12
N CYS A 2 -41.39 -19.74 -41.24
CA CYS A 2 -42.81 -19.42 -41.36
C CYS A 2 -43.73 -20.59 -40.97
N CYS A 3 -44.95 -20.20 -40.60
CA CYS A 3 -46.22 -20.89 -40.83
C CYS A 3 -46.50 -22.21 -40.08
N ARG A 4 -47.44 -22.13 -39.12
CA ARG A 4 -48.50 -23.14 -39.03
C ARG A 4 -49.86 -22.44 -38.99
N SER A 5 -50.58 -22.65 -40.08
CA SER A 5 -51.92 -22.18 -40.39
C SER A 5 -52.92 -22.66 -39.35
N GLY A 6 -53.63 -21.73 -38.73
CA GLY A 6 -54.95 -21.98 -38.15
C GLY A 6 -55.99 -21.62 -39.22
N CYS A 7 -56.56 -22.64 -39.85
CA CYS A 7 -57.76 -22.49 -40.67
C CYS A 7 -58.89 -22.01 -39.77
N ILE A 8 -59.39 -20.79 -40.00
CA ILE A 8 -60.67 -20.35 -39.47
C ILE A 8 -61.71 -20.88 -40.45
N GLU A 9 -62.58 -21.76 -39.97
CA GLU A 9 -63.75 -22.26 -40.67
C GLU A 9 -64.65 -21.07 -41.07
N GLU A 10 -64.60 -20.68 -42.35
CA GLU A 10 -65.72 -19.97 -42.98
C GLU A 10 -66.79 -21.02 -43.32
N GLY A 11 -67.71 -21.24 -42.39
CA GLY A 11 -68.79 -22.20 -42.58
C GLY A 11 -69.95 -21.94 -41.63
N GLY A 12 -70.99 -21.30 -42.15
CA GLY A 12 -72.32 -21.27 -41.51
C GLY A 12 -72.72 -19.90 -40.97
N ASN A 13 -73.25 -19.03 -41.84
CA ASN A 13 -74.08 -17.91 -41.36
C ASN A 13 -75.19 -17.48 -42.34
N SER A 14 -75.47 -18.28 -43.38
CA SER A 14 -76.53 -17.98 -44.34
C SER A 14 -77.92 -18.38 -43.83
N ASP A 15 -78.02 -19.45 -43.03
CA ASP A 15 -79.31 -20.00 -42.57
C ASP A 15 -79.94 -19.19 -41.40
N GLU A 16 -79.12 -18.63 -40.50
CA GLU A 16 -79.63 -17.81 -39.39
C GLU A 16 -80.17 -16.45 -39.86
N GLY A 17 -79.55 -15.87 -40.90
CA GLY A 17 -79.98 -14.60 -41.49
C GLY A 17 -81.32 -14.71 -42.21
N ASP A 18 -81.57 -15.83 -42.88
CA ASP A 18 -82.82 -16.08 -43.60
C ASP A 18 -83.98 -16.38 -42.65
N HIS A 19 -83.71 -17.10 -41.55
CA HIS A 19 -84.70 -17.36 -40.50
C HIS A 19 -85.10 -16.08 -39.75
N MET A 20 -84.15 -15.19 -39.43
CA MET A 20 -84.47 -13.93 -38.74
C MET A 20 -85.26 -12.96 -39.65
N ASN A 21 -84.96 -12.95 -40.95
CA ASN A 21 -85.71 -12.17 -41.93
C ASN A 21 -87.14 -12.69 -42.12
N THR A 22 -87.36 -14.00 -42.09
CA THR A 22 -88.72 -14.59 -42.15
C THR A 22 -89.53 -14.22 -40.92
N VAL A 23 -88.95 -14.32 -39.72
CA VAL A 23 -89.61 -13.94 -38.45
C VAL A 23 -89.94 -12.44 -38.40
N LEU A 24 -89.04 -11.58 -38.87
CA LEU A 24 -89.27 -10.14 -38.95
C LEU A 24 -90.40 -9.81 -39.94
N ASN A 25 -90.39 -10.42 -41.13
CA ASN A 25 -91.42 -10.21 -42.15
C ASN A 25 -92.82 -10.65 -41.66
N ASP A 26 -92.91 -11.82 -41.02
CA ASP A 26 -94.17 -12.31 -40.42
C ASP A 26 -94.64 -11.41 -39.27
N GLY A 27 -93.71 -10.90 -38.46
CA GLY A 27 -93.99 -9.95 -37.38
C GLY A 27 -94.53 -8.61 -37.90
N PHE A 28 -93.90 -8.02 -38.93
CA PHE A 28 -94.37 -6.79 -39.57
C PHE A 28 -95.75 -6.98 -40.21
N PHE A 29 -95.97 -8.11 -40.86
CA PHE A 29 -97.25 -8.46 -41.47
C PHE A 29 -98.37 -8.62 -40.42
N THR A 30 -98.07 -9.31 -39.31
CA THR A 30 -99.00 -9.51 -38.19
C THR A 30 -99.37 -8.19 -37.50
N ILE A 31 -98.39 -7.30 -37.29
CA ILE A 31 -98.67 -5.98 -36.71
C ILE A 31 -99.57 -5.17 -37.65
N HIS A 32 -99.27 -5.14 -38.95
CA HIS A 32 -100.08 -4.40 -39.94
C HIS A 32 -101.51 -4.96 -40.09
N SER A 33 -101.70 -6.27 -39.93
CA SER A 33 -103.03 -6.91 -39.98
C SER A 33 -103.88 -6.63 -38.73
N GLN A 34 -103.27 -6.32 -37.58
CA GLN A 34 -103.97 -5.98 -36.34
C GLN A 34 -104.36 -4.49 -36.21
N VAL A 35 -103.83 -3.61 -37.07
CA VAL A 35 -104.19 -2.18 -37.07
C VAL A 35 -105.57 -1.96 -37.70
N SER A 36 -106.30 -0.94 -37.21
CA SER A 36 -107.65 -0.58 -37.70
C SER A 36 -107.71 -0.41 -39.22
N ASN A 37 -108.87 -0.78 -39.81
CA ASN A 37 -109.08 -0.78 -41.27
C ASN A 37 -108.81 0.59 -41.95
N THR A 38 -108.92 1.71 -41.22
CA THR A 38 -108.65 3.06 -41.75
C THR A 38 -107.16 3.37 -41.93
N LEU A 39 -106.28 2.62 -41.25
CA LEU A 39 -104.83 2.84 -41.28
C LEU A 39 -104.09 1.77 -42.14
N ARG A 40 -104.78 0.68 -42.52
CA ARG A 40 -104.28 -0.47 -43.28
C ARG A 40 -104.10 -0.17 -44.78
N THR A 41 -103.12 0.68 -45.10
CA THR A 41 -102.79 1.06 -46.48
C THR A 41 -101.36 0.63 -46.85
N PRO A 42 -101.12 0.10 -48.07
CA PRO A 42 -99.78 -0.35 -48.49
C PRO A 42 -98.70 0.73 -48.37
N ARG A 43 -99.05 2.00 -48.60
CA ARG A 43 -98.13 3.15 -48.45
C ARG A 43 -97.66 3.34 -47.00
N ARG A 44 -98.53 3.10 -46.02
CA ARG A 44 -98.19 3.18 -44.60
C ARG A 44 -97.38 1.98 -44.14
N TYR A 45 -97.65 0.79 -44.69
CA TYR A 45 -96.83 -0.41 -44.47
C TYR A 45 -95.38 -0.22 -44.97
N MET A 46 -95.21 0.29 -46.20
CA MET A 46 -93.87 0.58 -46.73
C MET A 46 -93.16 1.68 -45.94
N ALA A 47 -93.89 2.73 -45.52
CA ALA A 47 -93.33 3.77 -44.65
C ALA A 47 -92.88 3.20 -43.30
N PHE A 48 -93.65 2.29 -42.70
CA PHE A 48 -93.29 1.59 -41.46
C PHE A 48 -91.99 0.77 -41.62
N ILE A 49 -91.87 -0.04 -42.67
CA ILE A 49 -90.64 -0.80 -42.97
C ILE A 49 -89.45 0.14 -43.16
N HIS A 50 -89.59 1.19 -43.97
CA HIS A 50 -88.50 2.15 -44.18
C HIS A 50 -88.08 2.87 -42.89
N THR A 51 -89.04 3.27 -42.05
CA THR A 51 -88.72 3.87 -40.74
C THR A 51 -88.03 2.88 -39.80
N TYR A 52 -88.47 1.62 -39.78
CA TYR A 52 -87.81 0.57 -39.01
C TYR A 52 -86.38 0.35 -39.49
N ILE A 53 -86.15 0.15 -40.79
CA ILE A 53 -84.81 -0.05 -41.36
C ILE A 53 -83.92 1.14 -40.99
N HIS A 54 -84.39 2.38 -41.19
CA HIS A 54 -83.63 3.57 -40.84
C HIS A 54 -83.26 3.62 -39.34
N ILE A 55 -84.24 3.45 -38.45
CA ILE A 55 -84.01 3.44 -36.99
C ILE A 55 -83.08 2.29 -36.60
N PHE A 56 -83.27 1.10 -37.15
CA PHE A 56 -82.45 -0.07 -36.91
C PHE A 56 -81.01 0.15 -37.34
N THR A 57 -80.77 0.62 -38.58
CA THR A 57 -79.41 0.95 -39.03
C THR A 57 -78.75 2.04 -38.19
N SER A 58 -79.49 3.08 -37.80
CA SER A 58 -78.98 4.15 -36.93
C SER A 58 -78.64 3.65 -35.52
N LYS A 59 -79.48 2.80 -34.92
CA LYS A 59 -79.22 2.21 -33.60
C LYS A 59 -78.08 1.20 -33.67
N LYS A 60 -78.01 0.38 -34.72
CA LYS A 60 -76.94 -0.59 -34.95
C LYS A 60 -75.59 0.12 -35.11
N SER A 61 -75.51 1.17 -35.93
CA SER A 61 -74.27 1.94 -36.11
C SER A 61 -73.85 2.65 -34.82
N GLY A 62 -74.80 3.23 -34.07
CA GLY A 62 -74.54 3.83 -32.76
C GLY A 62 -74.00 2.83 -31.72
N ILE A 63 -74.56 1.62 -31.67
CA ILE A 63 -74.07 0.54 -30.80
C ILE A 63 -72.67 0.08 -31.24
N GLN A 64 -72.43 -0.08 -32.54
CA GLN A 64 -71.11 -0.47 -33.07
C GLN A 64 -70.05 0.58 -32.75
N GLN A 65 -70.35 1.87 -32.92
CA GLN A 65 -69.44 2.96 -32.57
C GLN A 65 -69.12 2.97 -31.07
N ARG A 66 -70.15 2.81 -30.22
CA ARG A 66 -69.96 2.72 -28.76
C ARG A 66 -69.11 1.51 -28.38
N ARG A 67 -69.35 0.35 -28.98
CA ARG A 67 -68.54 -0.86 -28.77
C ARG A 67 -67.08 -0.60 -29.17
N ALA A 68 -66.84 0.02 -30.33
CA ALA A 68 -65.49 0.34 -30.78
C ALA A 68 -64.76 1.31 -29.83
N GLN A 69 -65.45 2.34 -29.32
CA GLN A 69 -64.89 3.27 -28.32
C GLN A 69 -64.54 2.57 -27.01
N LEU A 70 -65.44 1.75 -26.47
CA LEU A 70 -65.19 0.99 -25.24
C LEU A 70 -64.03 0.00 -25.43
N GLN A 71 -63.97 -0.69 -26.57
CA GLN A 71 -62.90 -1.62 -26.88
C GLN A 71 -61.53 -0.91 -27.01
N ALA A 72 -61.49 0.28 -27.63
CA ALA A 72 -60.29 1.10 -27.66
C ALA A 72 -59.87 1.56 -26.24
N GLY A 73 -60.82 1.95 -25.39
CA GLY A 73 -60.55 2.33 -23.99
C GLY A 73 -60.00 1.16 -23.16
N VAL A 74 -60.59 -0.02 -23.29
CA VAL A 74 -60.10 -1.26 -22.65
C VAL A 74 -58.69 -1.58 -23.12
N SER A 75 -58.43 -1.54 -24.45
CA SER A 75 -57.09 -1.77 -25.00
C SER A 75 -56.06 -0.79 -24.43
N LYS A 76 -56.39 0.51 -24.38
CA LYS A 76 -55.48 1.54 -23.84
C LYS A 76 -55.20 1.37 -22.35
N LEU A 77 -56.18 0.95 -21.57
CA LEU A 77 -55.98 0.63 -20.15
C LEU A 77 -55.14 -0.62 -19.93
N THR A 78 -55.28 -1.64 -20.80
CA THR A 78 -54.40 -2.82 -20.78
C THR A 78 -52.96 -2.46 -21.15
N GLU A 79 -52.74 -1.64 -22.17
CA GLU A 79 -51.42 -1.11 -22.54
C GLU A 79 -50.80 -0.31 -21.37
N ALA A 80 -51.57 0.59 -20.74
CA ALA A 80 -51.10 1.37 -19.60
C ALA A 80 -50.67 0.49 -18.41
N ARG A 81 -51.43 -0.58 -18.11
CA ARG A 81 -51.05 -1.57 -17.08
C ARG A 81 -49.72 -2.26 -17.41
N GLN A 82 -49.54 -2.70 -18.65
CA GLN A 82 -48.28 -3.33 -19.08
C GLN A 82 -47.09 -2.38 -18.96
N VAL A 83 -47.26 -1.11 -19.31
CA VAL A 83 -46.21 -0.09 -19.15
C VAL A 83 -45.87 0.10 -17.68
N VAL A 84 -46.87 0.22 -16.80
CA VAL A 84 -46.66 0.33 -15.34
C VAL A 84 -45.91 -0.88 -14.80
N ASP A 85 -46.30 -2.10 -15.20
CA ASP A 85 -45.63 -3.33 -14.77
C ASP A 85 -44.17 -3.39 -15.26
N SER A 86 -43.92 -2.95 -16.49
CA SER A 86 -42.55 -2.88 -17.04
C SER A 86 -41.68 -1.86 -16.30
N LEU A 87 -42.22 -0.67 -16.01
CA LEU A 87 -41.51 0.38 -15.27
C LEU A 87 -41.18 -0.06 -13.84
N LYS A 88 -42.10 -0.78 -13.17
CA LYS A 88 -41.84 -1.38 -11.85
C LYS A 88 -40.72 -2.39 -11.89
N SER A 89 -40.71 -3.26 -12.89
CA SER A 89 -39.62 -4.24 -13.05
C SER A 89 -38.28 -3.56 -13.29
N GLU A 90 -38.25 -2.49 -14.08
CA GLU A 90 -37.03 -1.71 -14.32
C GLU A 90 -36.57 -0.95 -13.07
N ALA A 91 -37.50 -0.35 -12.32
CA ALA A 91 -37.21 0.32 -11.05
C ALA A 91 -36.62 -0.66 -10.02
N ALA A 92 -37.20 -1.87 -9.88
CA ALA A 92 -36.67 -2.90 -8.99
C ALA A 92 -35.23 -3.33 -9.37
N ASN A 93 -34.94 -3.44 -10.68
CA ASN A 93 -33.58 -3.71 -11.15
C ASN A 93 -32.62 -2.54 -10.85
N GLN A 94 -33.08 -1.30 -10.97
CA GLN A 94 -32.28 -0.12 -10.63
C GLN A 94 -32.03 -0.01 -9.12
N GLU A 95 -33.01 -0.34 -8.27
CA GLU A 95 -32.85 -0.42 -6.81
C GLU A 95 -31.78 -1.42 -6.42
N GLN A 96 -31.80 -2.62 -7.02
CA GLN A 96 -30.77 -3.63 -6.77
C GLN A 96 -29.38 -3.10 -7.16
N ARG A 97 -29.26 -2.49 -8.35
CA ARG A 97 -27.99 -1.92 -8.81
C ARG A 97 -27.51 -0.78 -7.91
N LEU A 98 -28.41 0.05 -7.41
CA LEU A 98 -28.10 1.11 -6.44
C LEU A 98 -27.53 0.51 -5.15
N ALA A 99 -28.21 -0.48 -4.58
CA ALA A 99 -27.77 -1.17 -3.37
C ALA A 99 -26.38 -1.81 -3.55
N GLU A 100 -26.13 -2.45 -4.69
CA GLU A 100 -24.81 -3.02 -5.02
C GLU A 100 -23.71 -1.95 -5.11
N LYS A 101 -23.98 -0.80 -5.76
CA LYS A 101 -23.02 0.31 -5.87
C LYS A 101 -22.75 0.96 -4.52
N GLN A 102 -23.78 1.15 -3.71
CA GLN A 102 -23.66 1.71 -2.37
C GLN A 102 -22.89 0.76 -1.43
N ALA A 103 -23.10 -0.56 -1.54
CA ALA A 103 -22.30 -1.55 -0.83
C ALA A 103 -20.82 -1.51 -1.24
N LYS A 104 -20.52 -1.36 -2.54
CA LYS A 104 -19.14 -1.20 -3.04
C LYS A 104 -18.48 0.08 -2.52
N ALA A 105 -19.22 1.21 -2.51
CA ALA A 105 -18.73 2.46 -1.94
C ALA A 105 -18.43 2.34 -0.44
N ASN A 106 -19.33 1.72 0.33
CA ASN A 106 -19.13 1.47 1.76
C ASN A 106 -17.93 0.55 2.04
N SER A 107 -17.74 -0.48 1.22
CA SER A 107 -16.58 -1.36 1.31
C SER A 107 -15.27 -0.61 1.02
N ALA A 108 -15.23 0.22 -0.03
CA ALA A 108 -14.08 1.05 -0.33
C ALA A 108 -13.74 2.02 0.81
N LEU A 109 -14.76 2.66 1.42
CA LEU A 109 -14.59 3.52 2.59
C LEU A 109 -13.99 2.77 3.79
N GLN A 110 -14.46 1.55 4.07
CA GLN A 110 -13.92 0.73 5.14
C GLN A 110 -12.44 0.38 4.88
N MET A 111 -12.11 -0.02 3.65
CA MET A 111 -10.72 -0.32 3.28
C MET A 111 -9.82 0.90 3.41
N ILE A 112 -10.26 2.09 2.99
CA ILE A 112 -9.52 3.35 3.18
C ILE A 112 -9.28 3.61 4.66
N THR A 113 -10.32 3.44 5.49
CA THR A 113 -10.24 3.73 6.93
C THR A 113 -9.23 2.81 7.63
N GLU A 114 -9.28 1.51 7.33
CA GLU A 114 -8.36 0.53 7.91
C GLU A 114 -6.91 0.76 7.42
N THR A 115 -6.75 1.02 6.12
CA THR A 115 -5.44 1.30 5.52
C THR A 115 -4.82 2.57 6.12
N MET A 116 -5.60 3.64 6.28
CA MET A 116 -5.17 4.89 6.91
C MET A 116 -4.82 4.70 8.39
N ARG A 117 -5.57 3.88 9.12
CA ARG A 117 -5.27 3.56 10.52
C ARG A 117 -3.93 2.84 10.65
N SER A 118 -3.69 1.83 9.83
CA SER A 118 -2.40 1.11 9.79
C SER A 118 -1.26 2.05 9.39
N ALA A 119 -1.44 2.87 8.36
CA ALA A 119 -0.46 3.86 7.92
C ALA A 119 -0.08 4.84 9.04
N ASN A 120 -1.08 5.34 9.78
CA ASN A 120 -0.82 6.27 10.87
C ASN A 120 -0.01 5.59 12.00
N SER A 121 -0.28 4.32 12.31
CA SER A 121 0.52 3.54 13.26
C SER A 121 1.97 3.42 12.80
N HIS A 122 2.22 3.03 11.54
CA HIS A 122 3.57 2.93 10.99
C HIS A 122 4.29 4.27 10.92
N LYS A 123 3.57 5.37 10.68
CA LYS A 123 4.12 6.71 10.72
C LYS A 123 4.59 7.09 12.12
N THR A 124 3.78 6.83 13.16
CA THR A 124 4.17 7.09 14.55
C THR A 124 5.37 6.23 14.98
N GLU A 125 5.43 4.97 14.56
CA GLU A 125 6.57 4.08 14.81
C GLU A 125 7.85 4.63 14.15
N MET A 126 7.75 5.08 12.90
CA MET A 126 8.87 5.68 12.18
C MET A 126 9.37 6.97 12.85
N GLU A 127 8.47 7.84 13.31
CA GLU A 127 8.83 9.08 14.01
C GLU A 127 9.57 8.77 15.32
N CYS A 128 9.08 7.82 16.11
CA CYS A 128 9.75 7.34 17.31
C CYS A 128 11.16 6.76 16.99
N LEU A 129 11.26 5.94 15.94
CA LEU A 129 12.53 5.35 15.52
C LEU A 129 13.53 6.42 15.04
N LYS A 130 13.06 7.47 14.35
CA LYS A 130 13.89 8.61 13.94
C LYS A 130 14.44 9.37 15.14
N GLU A 131 13.60 9.66 16.14
CA GLU A 131 14.04 10.33 17.37
C GLU A 131 15.09 9.50 18.12
N GLN A 132 14.87 8.18 18.22
CA GLN A 132 15.82 7.28 18.85
C GLN A 132 17.15 7.21 18.08
N THR A 133 17.08 7.11 16.75
CA THR A 133 18.27 7.10 15.88
C THR A 133 19.08 8.39 16.02
N GLU A 134 18.41 9.54 16.17
CA GLU A 134 19.08 10.82 16.36
C GLU A 134 19.81 10.88 17.71
N LYS A 135 19.19 10.39 18.80
CA LYS A 135 19.84 10.28 20.11
C LYS A 135 21.07 9.36 20.04
N GLU A 136 20.95 8.21 19.39
CA GLU A 136 22.07 7.27 19.21
C GLU A 136 23.21 7.89 18.36
N ASN A 137 22.86 8.65 17.33
CA ASN A 137 23.83 9.37 16.51
C ASN A 137 24.60 10.43 17.32
N GLN A 138 23.90 11.19 18.17
CA GLN A 138 24.55 12.16 19.07
C GLN A 138 25.49 11.47 20.06
N GLN A 139 25.09 10.33 20.64
CA GLN A 139 25.96 9.54 21.51
C GLN A 139 27.21 9.05 20.79
N LEU A 140 27.08 8.62 19.53
CA LEU A 140 28.19 8.18 18.69
C LEU A 140 29.18 9.33 18.45
N VAL A 141 28.70 10.54 18.16
CA VAL A 141 29.55 11.73 17.97
C VAL A 141 30.35 12.04 19.23
N VAL A 142 29.71 12.01 20.41
CA VAL A 142 30.39 12.24 21.70
C VAL A 142 31.44 11.17 21.97
N ARG A 143 31.08 9.89 21.77
CA ARG A 143 31.99 8.75 21.96
C ARG A 143 33.18 8.80 21.02
N LYS A 144 32.94 9.15 19.75
CA LYS A 144 34.01 9.31 18.75
C LYS A 144 34.98 10.41 19.17
N ARG A 145 34.46 11.56 19.62
CA ARG A 145 35.31 12.64 20.13
C ARG A 145 36.18 12.17 21.30
N ALA A 146 35.63 11.43 22.26
CA ALA A 146 36.40 10.92 23.39
C ALA A 146 37.54 9.97 22.96
N ILE A 147 37.29 9.09 21.99
CA ILE A 147 38.33 8.21 21.42
C ILE A 147 39.39 9.03 20.68
N ASP A 148 38.97 10.00 19.87
CA ASP A 148 39.87 10.86 19.09
C ASP A 148 40.76 11.71 20.03
N GLU A 149 40.23 12.19 21.16
CA GLU A 149 40.98 12.95 22.18
C GLU A 149 42.06 12.09 22.85
N GLU A 150 41.73 10.88 23.30
CA GLU A 150 42.70 9.93 23.91
C GLU A 150 43.80 9.52 22.92
N LEU A 151 43.45 9.36 21.64
CA LEU A 151 44.42 9.05 20.59
C LEU A 151 45.30 10.26 20.25
N ALA A 152 44.75 11.47 20.23
CA ALA A 152 45.48 12.69 19.87
C ALA A 152 46.65 13.01 20.80
N GLU A 153 46.58 12.60 22.07
CA GLU A 153 47.69 12.81 23.02
C GLU A 153 48.90 11.91 22.72
N ILE A 154 48.68 10.69 22.22
CA ILE A 154 49.75 9.68 22.09
C ILE A 154 50.22 9.49 20.66
N GLU A 155 49.36 9.70 19.67
CA GLU A 155 49.75 9.65 18.27
C GLU A 155 51.01 10.49 17.92
N PRO A 156 51.19 11.73 18.43
CA PRO A 156 52.42 12.47 18.19
C PRO A 156 53.66 11.82 18.83
N LEU A 157 53.53 11.21 20.02
CA LEU A 157 54.64 10.55 20.72
C LEU A 157 55.13 9.32 19.95
N ILE A 158 54.21 8.49 19.46
CA ILE A 158 54.54 7.34 18.61
C ILE A 158 55.16 7.79 17.29
N ARG A 159 54.60 8.84 16.66
CA ARG A 159 55.10 9.36 15.38
C ARG A 159 56.51 9.93 15.52
N GLU A 160 56.78 10.67 16.60
CA GLU A 160 58.11 11.20 16.90
C GLU A 160 59.11 10.06 17.16
N ALA A 161 58.74 9.08 17.99
CA ALA A 161 59.62 7.97 18.32
C ALA A 161 59.93 7.07 17.11
N THR A 162 58.94 6.77 16.26
CA THR A 162 59.13 6.00 15.02
C THR A 162 59.98 6.78 14.00
N ALA A 163 59.80 8.10 13.88
CA ALA A 163 60.67 8.94 13.06
C ALA A 163 62.12 8.96 13.58
N ALA A 164 62.31 9.05 14.89
CA ALA A 164 63.62 8.99 15.52
C ALA A 164 64.32 7.65 15.26
N VAL A 165 63.59 6.53 15.29
CA VAL A 165 64.11 5.20 14.92
C VAL A 165 64.49 5.14 13.44
N GLY A 166 63.69 5.72 12.55
CA GLY A 166 64.00 5.79 11.11
C GLY A 166 65.31 6.53 10.81
N ASN A 167 65.64 7.53 11.63
CA ASN A 167 66.86 8.34 11.54
C ASN A 167 68.10 7.68 12.16
N ILE A 168 67.99 6.48 12.74
CA ILE A 168 69.15 5.74 13.24
C ILE A 168 70.08 5.36 12.07
N LYS A 169 71.36 5.66 12.25
CA LYS A 169 72.46 5.28 11.36
C LYS A 169 72.75 3.78 11.48
N SER A 170 72.94 3.11 10.35
CA SER A 170 73.27 1.67 10.28
C SER A 170 74.58 1.33 10.99
N GLU A 171 75.50 2.30 11.03
CA GLU A 171 76.81 2.19 11.67
C GLU A 171 76.63 2.06 13.18
N SER A 172 75.79 2.90 13.79
CA SER A 172 75.51 2.88 15.23
C SER A 172 74.92 1.54 15.72
N LEU A 173 74.06 0.90 14.91
CA LEU A 173 73.53 -0.44 15.22
C LEU A 173 74.60 -1.53 15.05
N SER A 174 75.49 -1.37 14.07
CA SER A 174 76.62 -2.29 13.85
C SER A 174 77.65 -2.20 14.96
N GLU A 175 77.90 -1.00 15.51
CA GLU A 175 78.75 -0.78 16.68
C GLU A 175 78.24 -1.54 17.89
N ILE A 176 76.94 -1.41 18.23
CA ILE A 176 76.30 -2.15 19.32
C ILE A 176 76.47 -3.66 19.13
N ARG A 177 76.26 -4.17 17.91
CA ARG A 177 76.39 -5.60 17.59
C ARG A 177 77.82 -6.13 17.76
N SER A 178 78.83 -5.29 17.52
CA SER A 178 80.25 -5.68 17.57
C SER A 178 80.83 -5.77 18.99
N MET A 179 80.10 -5.31 20.01
CA MET A 179 80.56 -5.32 21.40
C MET A 179 80.70 -6.75 21.95
N ARG A 180 81.76 -7.00 22.72
CA ARG A 180 81.98 -8.29 23.41
C ARG A 180 80.91 -8.58 24.45
N ALA A 181 80.47 -7.54 25.17
CA ALA A 181 79.36 -7.59 26.12
C ALA A 181 78.60 -6.25 26.08
N PRO A 182 77.26 -6.25 26.16
CA PRO A 182 76.48 -5.01 26.13
C PRO A 182 76.56 -4.29 27.49
N PRO A 183 76.74 -2.96 27.53
CA PRO A 183 76.44 -2.16 28.70
C PRO A 183 75.01 -2.41 29.19
N GLU A 184 74.79 -2.35 30.50
CA GLU A 184 73.47 -2.66 31.11
C GLU A 184 72.35 -1.83 30.47
N VAL A 185 72.57 -0.53 30.28
CA VAL A 185 71.64 0.39 29.61
C VAL A 185 71.21 -0.10 28.21
N ILE A 186 72.17 -0.58 27.40
CA ILE A 186 71.88 -1.07 26.04
C ILE A 186 71.16 -2.41 26.09
N ARG A 187 71.56 -3.29 27.01
CA ARG A 187 70.90 -4.58 27.22
C ARG A 187 69.44 -4.40 27.60
N ASP A 188 69.15 -3.48 28.51
CA ASP A 188 67.79 -3.22 29.00
C ASP A 188 66.89 -2.64 27.90
N ILE A 189 67.39 -1.68 27.12
CA ILE A 189 66.63 -1.10 26.00
C ILE A 189 66.35 -2.15 24.92
N LEU A 190 67.35 -2.96 24.54
CA LEU A 190 67.17 -4.03 23.56
C LEU A 190 66.24 -5.14 24.07
N GLU A 191 66.29 -5.44 25.36
CA GLU A 191 65.35 -6.36 26.00
C GLU A 191 63.91 -5.84 25.87
N GLY A 192 63.69 -4.54 26.11
CA GLY A 192 62.40 -3.88 25.89
C GLY A 192 61.91 -4.00 24.45
N VAL A 193 62.77 -3.71 23.47
CA VAL A 193 62.44 -3.80 22.04
C VAL A 193 62.05 -5.23 21.64
N LEU A 194 62.86 -6.22 22.01
CA LEU A 194 62.61 -7.64 21.68
C LEU A 194 61.29 -8.13 22.28
N ARG A 195 61.02 -7.81 23.55
CA ARG A 195 59.79 -8.22 24.24
C ARG A 195 58.54 -7.62 23.60
N LEU A 196 58.57 -6.35 23.19
CA LEU A 196 57.47 -5.71 22.47
C LEU A 196 57.23 -6.34 21.09
N MET A 197 58.29 -6.76 20.39
CA MET A 197 58.20 -7.46 19.11
C MET A 197 57.86 -8.96 19.25
N GLY A 198 57.58 -9.45 20.46
CA GLY A 198 57.15 -10.83 20.70
C GLY A 198 58.29 -11.85 20.79
N ILE A 199 59.55 -11.42 20.86
CA ILE A 199 60.71 -12.29 21.03
C ILE A 199 60.97 -12.47 22.53
N LEU A 200 60.69 -13.67 23.05
CA LEU A 200 60.84 -13.99 24.47
C LEU A 200 62.29 -14.27 24.90
N ASP A 201 63.16 -14.67 23.97
CA ASP A 201 64.57 -14.90 24.25
C ASP A 201 65.32 -13.56 24.32
N THR A 202 65.66 -13.16 25.55
CA THR A 202 66.39 -11.93 25.88
C THR A 202 67.89 -12.17 26.08
N SER A 203 68.41 -13.32 25.64
CA SER A 203 69.85 -13.57 25.66
C SER A 203 70.60 -12.59 24.75
N TRP A 204 71.85 -12.26 25.11
CA TRP A 204 72.69 -11.40 24.27
C TRP A 204 72.90 -11.99 22.86
N ASN A 205 72.87 -13.32 22.74
CA ASN A 205 72.97 -13.97 21.43
C ASN A 205 71.72 -13.68 20.56
N SER A 206 70.52 -13.79 21.14
CA SER A 206 69.25 -13.43 20.49
C SER A 206 69.22 -11.95 20.05
N MET A 207 69.64 -11.03 20.93
CA MET A 207 69.77 -9.59 20.60
C MET A 207 70.68 -9.36 19.38
N LYS A 208 71.83 -10.04 19.32
CA LYS A 208 72.74 -9.93 18.18
C LYS A 208 72.16 -10.49 16.89
N ILE A 209 71.43 -11.60 16.97
CA ILE A 209 70.75 -12.20 15.80
C ILE A 209 69.68 -11.24 15.28
N PHE A 210 68.89 -10.65 16.17
CA PHE A 210 67.88 -9.66 15.83
C PHE A 210 68.49 -8.42 15.14
N LEU A 211 69.55 -7.84 15.72
CA LEU A 211 70.26 -6.71 15.12
C LEU A 211 71.00 -7.06 13.82
N ALA A 212 71.31 -8.34 13.58
CA ALA A 212 71.93 -8.82 12.34
C ALA A 212 70.94 -9.02 11.20
N LYS A 213 69.63 -9.02 11.48
CA LYS A 213 68.59 -9.15 10.46
C LYS A 213 68.63 -7.95 9.51
N ARG A 214 68.66 -8.22 8.20
CA ARG A 214 68.56 -7.14 7.20
C ARG A 214 67.20 -6.45 7.36
N GLY A 215 67.20 -5.13 7.44
CA GLY A 215 65.97 -4.34 7.56
C GLY A 215 65.43 -4.20 8.97
N VAL A 216 66.15 -4.61 10.03
CA VAL A 216 65.70 -4.48 11.43
C VAL A 216 65.19 -3.08 11.80
N LYS A 217 65.80 -2.02 11.25
CA LYS A 217 65.35 -0.65 11.45
C LYS A 217 63.96 -0.40 10.88
N GLU A 218 63.68 -0.91 9.69
CA GLU A 218 62.38 -0.77 9.06
C GLU A 218 61.35 -1.63 9.79
N ASP A 219 61.70 -2.84 10.22
CA ASP A 219 60.84 -3.70 11.02
C ASP A 219 60.39 -3.02 12.33
N ILE A 220 61.29 -2.31 13.03
CA ILE A 220 60.96 -1.55 14.24
C ILE A 220 60.09 -0.33 13.90
N ARG A 221 60.37 0.34 12.77
CA ARG A 221 59.62 1.52 12.33
C ARG A 221 58.19 1.19 11.90
N SER A 222 57.99 0.10 11.16
CA SER A 222 56.69 -0.35 10.64
C SER A 222 55.93 -1.24 11.62
N PHE A 223 56.42 -1.38 12.85
CA PHE A 223 55.78 -2.20 13.86
C PHE A 223 54.41 -1.64 14.23
N ASP A 224 53.39 -2.51 14.17
CA ASP A 224 52.04 -2.15 14.58
C ASP A 224 51.88 -2.36 16.08
N ALA A 225 51.77 -1.26 16.81
CA ALA A 225 51.59 -1.27 18.25
C ALA A 225 50.26 -1.89 18.71
N ARG A 226 49.29 -2.14 17.80
CA ARG A 226 48.07 -2.93 18.09
C ARG A 226 48.36 -4.43 18.26
N GLN A 227 49.50 -4.92 17.80
CA GLN A 227 49.89 -6.33 17.91
C GLN A 227 50.57 -6.68 19.25
N ILE A 228 50.84 -5.68 20.10
CA ILE A 228 51.47 -5.89 21.41
C ILE A 228 50.53 -6.69 22.31
N SER A 229 50.96 -7.88 22.72
CA SER A 229 50.22 -8.69 23.70
C SER A 229 50.27 -8.06 25.09
N ARG A 230 49.22 -8.26 25.90
CA ARG A 230 49.19 -7.79 27.29
C ARG A 230 50.36 -8.35 28.12
N GLU A 231 50.77 -9.59 27.85
CA GLU A 231 51.92 -10.23 28.51
C GLU A 231 53.24 -9.52 28.15
N SER A 232 53.47 -9.27 26.87
CA SER A 232 54.64 -8.51 26.39
C SER A 232 54.69 -7.11 27.01
N ARG A 233 53.55 -6.41 27.08
CA ARG A 233 53.48 -5.08 27.70
C ARG A 233 53.82 -5.13 29.18
N LEU A 234 53.19 -6.02 29.96
CA LEU A 234 53.44 -6.16 31.41
C LEU A 234 54.91 -6.52 31.70
N ALA A 235 55.53 -7.36 30.88
CA ALA A 235 56.94 -7.70 31.01
C ALA A 235 57.86 -6.48 30.79
N VAL A 236 57.52 -5.62 29.84
CA VAL A 236 58.28 -4.39 29.56
C VAL A 236 57.99 -3.30 30.59
N GLU A 237 56.76 -3.18 31.10
CA GLU A 237 56.42 -2.30 32.22
C GLU A 237 57.21 -2.66 33.48
N LYS A 238 57.31 -3.96 33.79
CA LYS A 238 58.15 -4.44 34.89
C LYS A 238 59.62 -4.05 34.70
N LEU A 239 60.15 -4.19 33.48
CA LEU A 239 61.50 -3.78 33.13
C LEU A 239 61.70 -2.26 33.29
N LEU A 240 60.72 -1.45 32.89
CA LEU A 240 60.73 0.01 33.06
C LEU A 240 60.67 0.43 34.55
N GLN A 241 59.97 -0.32 35.39
CA GLN A 241 59.90 -0.07 36.84
C GLN A 241 61.21 -0.45 37.55
N GLU A 242 61.79 -1.60 37.21
CA GLU A 242 63.03 -2.09 37.84
C GLU A 242 64.27 -1.32 37.36
N LYS A 243 64.28 -0.86 36.11
CA LYS A 243 65.47 -0.29 35.44
C LYS A 243 65.19 1.03 34.72
N GLY A 244 64.31 1.86 35.28
CA GLY A 244 63.85 3.11 34.65
C GLY A 244 64.97 4.09 34.27
N GLU A 245 66.08 4.10 35.01
CA GLU A 245 67.24 4.95 34.71
C GLU A 245 67.90 4.63 33.36
N SER A 246 67.84 3.36 32.92
CA SER A 246 68.35 2.92 31.61
C SER A 246 67.55 3.50 30.44
N PHE A 247 66.29 3.88 30.66
CA PHE A 247 65.40 4.40 29.63
C PHE A 247 65.35 5.93 29.59
N ASP A 248 66.05 6.62 30.51
CA ASP A 248 66.18 8.08 30.46
C ASP A 248 66.93 8.51 29.18
N PRO A 249 66.40 9.48 28.40
CA PRO A 249 67.02 9.91 27.15
C PRO A 249 68.48 10.36 27.27
N LYS A 250 68.92 10.90 28.43
CA LYS A 250 70.30 11.34 28.62
C LYS A 250 71.21 10.15 28.91
N THR A 251 70.78 9.22 29.75
CA THR A 251 71.52 7.98 30.05
C THR A 251 71.63 7.09 28.82
N ALA A 252 70.53 6.88 28.09
CA ALA A 252 70.51 6.11 26.85
C ALA A 252 71.44 6.72 25.78
N ARG A 253 71.42 8.05 25.60
CA ARG A 253 72.28 8.74 24.62
C ARG A 253 73.77 8.62 24.96
N ARG A 254 74.12 8.63 26.26
CA ARG A 254 75.50 8.44 26.71
C ARG A 254 76.02 7.03 26.41
N ALA A 255 75.14 6.03 26.47
CA ALA A 255 75.49 4.65 26.15
C ALA A 255 75.64 4.43 24.64
N SER A 256 74.74 4.97 23.81
CA SER A 256 74.87 4.96 22.36
C SER A 256 73.95 5.99 21.69
N THR A 257 74.37 6.50 20.52
CA THR A 257 73.55 7.38 19.68
C THR A 257 72.26 6.69 19.21
N ALA A 258 72.28 5.37 19.02
CA ALA A 258 71.10 4.58 18.63
C ALA A 258 70.22 4.16 19.82
N ALA A 259 70.74 4.19 21.05
CA ALA A 259 70.02 3.73 22.23
C ALA A 259 68.90 4.71 22.65
N ALA A 260 69.11 6.02 22.53
CA ALA A 260 68.09 7.01 22.91
C ALA A 260 66.81 6.96 22.05
N PRO A 261 66.87 6.88 20.70
CA PRO A 261 65.68 6.70 19.88
C PRO A 261 64.95 5.38 20.15
N LEU A 262 65.69 4.29 20.42
CA LEU A 262 65.09 2.99 20.76
C LEU A 262 64.40 3.02 22.13
N ALA A 263 64.99 3.68 23.12
CA ALA A 263 64.36 3.86 24.44
C ALA A 263 63.05 4.66 24.33
N ALA A 264 63.06 5.77 23.59
CA ALA A 264 61.86 6.57 23.32
C ALA A 264 60.78 5.76 22.60
N TRP A 265 61.17 4.91 21.64
CA TRP A 265 60.26 4.01 20.93
C TRP A 265 59.62 2.97 21.86
N VAL A 266 60.39 2.34 22.77
CA VAL A 266 59.83 1.39 23.74
C VAL A 266 58.82 2.08 24.66
N MET A 267 59.17 3.25 25.20
CA MET A 267 58.28 4.02 26.09
C MET A 267 56.99 4.45 25.39
N ALA A 268 57.10 4.99 24.17
CA ALA A 268 55.93 5.42 23.41
C ALA A 268 54.99 4.24 23.09
N ASN A 269 55.53 3.08 22.67
CA ASN A 269 54.73 1.89 22.37
C ASN A 269 54.03 1.30 23.60
N VAL A 270 54.66 1.35 24.78
CA VAL A 270 54.02 0.93 26.04
C VAL A 270 52.85 1.86 26.39
N GLN A 271 53.05 3.18 26.30
CA GLN A 271 51.99 4.17 26.53
C GLN A 271 50.83 4.02 25.54
N TYR A 272 51.13 3.83 24.26
CA TYR A 272 50.12 3.60 23.23
C TYR A 272 49.36 2.29 23.47
N SER A 273 50.04 1.20 23.81
CA SER A 273 49.38 -0.07 24.16
C SER A 273 48.45 0.07 25.38
N HIS A 274 48.78 0.94 26.35
CA HIS A 274 47.89 1.23 27.48
C HIS A 274 46.62 1.97 27.06
N VAL A 275 46.73 2.97 26.19
CA VAL A 275 45.56 3.67 25.66
C VAL A 275 44.76 2.80 24.70
N LEU A 276 45.40 1.95 23.89
CA LEU A 276 44.70 0.95 23.08
C LEU A 276 43.82 0.02 23.94
N GLU A 277 44.31 -0.44 25.10
CA GLU A 277 43.51 -1.27 26.01
C GLU A 277 42.30 -0.49 26.56
N LYS A 278 42.45 0.81 26.84
CA LYS A 278 41.36 1.68 27.29
C LYS A 278 40.33 1.98 26.20
N ILE A 279 40.76 2.22 24.96
CA ILE A 279 39.87 2.55 23.83
C ILE A 279 39.24 1.30 23.21
N SER A 280 39.85 0.12 23.30
CA SER A 280 39.33 -1.13 22.72
C SER A 280 37.85 -1.42 23.09
N PRO A 281 37.42 -1.33 24.36
CA PRO A 281 36.00 -1.48 24.69
C PRO A 281 35.13 -0.36 24.08
N LEU A 282 35.65 0.87 24.01
CA LEU A 282 34.95 2.01 23.42
C LEU A 282 34.78 1.86 21.89
N GLU A 283 35.81 1.37 21.18
CA GLU A 283 35.75 1.04 19.75
C GLU A 283 34.73 -0.08 19.48
N GLN A 284 34.70 -1.12 20.33
CA GLN A 284 33.71 -2.21 20.22
C GLN A 284 32.28 -1.73 20.45
N GLU A 285 32.05 -0.90 21.46
CA GLU A 285 30.74 -0.28 21.71
C GLU A 285 30.34 0.65 20.56
N GLN A 286 31.27 1.46 20.03
CA GLN A 286 31.03 2.33 18.89
C GLN A 286 30.64 1.51 17.65
N ALA A 287 31.33 0.40 17.38
CA ALA A 287 31.00 -0.50 16.27
C ALA A 287 29.60 -1.11 16.42
N LYS A 288 29.20 -1.51 17.65
CA LYS A 288 27.84 -2.00 17.93
C LYS A 288 26.79 -0.91 17.70
N LEU A 289 27.03 0.31 18.18
CA LEU A 289 26.13 1.44 17.97
C LEU A 289 26.01 1.82 16.49
N GLN A 290 27.11 1.83 15.75
CA GLN A 290 27.12 2.04 14.29
C GLN A 290 26.29 0.99 13.56
N HIS A 291 26.42 -0.28 13.96
CA HIS A 291 25.63 -1.36 13.40
C HIS A 291 24.14 -1.17 13.68
N ASN A 292 23.77 -0.88 14.93
CA ASN A 292 22.37 -0.63 15.32
C ASN A 292 21.78 0.56 14.54
N LEU A 293 22.54 1.65 14.40
CA LEU A 293 22.14 2.85 13.66
C LEU A 293 21.93 2.53 12.17
N MET A 294 22.79 1.71 11.57
CA MET A 294 22.61 1.23 10.19
C MET A 294 21.31 0.42 10.04
N MET A 295 21.04 -0.50 10.98
CA MET A 295 19.81 -1.29 10.96
C MET A 295 18.57 -0.42 11.14
N ALA A 296 18.59 0.54 12.06
CA ALA A 296 17.51 1.50 12.29
C ALA A 296 17.25 2.37 11.05
N LYS A 297 18.31 2.87 10.38
CA LYS A 297 18.19 3.61 9.12
C LYS A 297 17.56 2.79 8.01
N ASN A 298 17.94 1.52 7.88
CA ASN A 298 17.34 0.62 6.90
C ASN A 298 15.85 0.38 7.19
N GLN A 299 15.48 0.18 8.46
CA GLN A 299 14.09 0.03 8.88
C GLN A 299 13.27 1.30 8.62
N ILE A 300 13.80 2.49 8.91
CA ILE A 300 13.17 3.78 8.56
C ILE A 300 12.95 3.87 7.04
N GLY A 301 13.93 3.45 6.24
CA GLY A 301 13.83 3.42 4.77
C GLY A 301 12.69 2.51 4.29
N GLN A 302 12.59 1.29 4.83
CA GLN A 302 11.52 0.33 4.50
C GLN A 302 10.13 0.84 4.91
N LEU A 303 10.00 1.40 6.11
CA LEU A 303 8.75 2.01 6.56
C LEU A 303 8.36 3.20 5.68
N SER A 304 9.34 3.99 5.22
CA SER A 304 9.09 5.15 4.35
C SER A 304 8.64 4.75 2.96
N SER A 305 9.23 3.72 2.36
CA SER A 305 8.72 3.19 1.10
C SER A 305 7.33 2.59 1.25
N GLY A 306 7.09 1.85 2.34
CA GLY A 306 5.78 1.26 2.63
C GLY A 306 4.68 2.31 2.79
N LEU A 307 4.95 3.42 3.49
CA LEU A 307 3.99 4.53 3.60
C LEU A 307 3.70 5.19 2.24
N SER A 308 4.70 5.36 1.38
CA SER A 308 4.49 5.91 0.03
C SER A 308 3.61 4.99 -0.83
N ASP A 309 3.76 3.67 -0.70
CA ASP A 309 2.90 2.72 -1.39
C ASP A 309 1.47 2.78 -0.86
N VAL A 310 1.30 2.92 0.46
CA VAL A 310 -0.02 3.08 1.08
C VAL A 310 -0.70 4.38 0.65
N ASP A 311 0.02 5.50 0.56
CA ASP A 311 -0.55 6.76 0.09
C ASP A 311 -1.07 6.64 -1.35
N ARG A 312 -0.36 5.89 -2.21
CA ARG A 312 -0.81 5.58 -3.57
C ARG A 312 -2.08 4.72 -3.58
N THR A 313 -2.12 3.63 -2.81
CA THR A 313 -3.31 2.77 -2.76
C THR A 313 -4.52 3.50 -2.19
N VAL A 314 -4.34 4.36 -1.19
CA VAL A 314 -5.39 5.22 -0.65
C VAL A 314 -5.89 6.21 -1.71
N ALA A 315 -5.01 6.78 -2.53
CA ALA A 315 -5.43 7.66 -3.62
C ALA A 315 -6.29 6.92 -4.67
N GLU A 316 -5.89 5.71 -5.06
CA GLU A 316 -6.66 4.86 -5.98
C GLU A 316 -8.03 4.49 -5.40
N LEU A 317 -8.09 4.09 -4.12
CA LEU A 317 -9.36 3.75 -3.45
C LEU A 317 -10.28 4.97 -3.31
N LYS A 318 -9.74 6.17 -3.07
CA LYS A 318 -10.52 7.41 -3.05
C LYS A 318 -11.14 7.72 -4.41
N ASP A 319 -10.41 7.48 -5.50
CA ASP A 319 -10.94 7.66 -6.86
C ASP A 319 -12.06 6.67 -7.19
N GLN A 320 -11.87 5.39 -6.81
CA GLN A 320 -12.91 4.37 -6.94
C GLN A 320 -14.16 4.71 -6.12
N LEU A 321 -13.97 5.19 -4.89
CA LEU A 321 -15.07 5.64 -4.04
C LEU A 321 -15.85 6.78 -4.71
N ASN A 322 -15.15 7.82 -5.18
CA ASN A 322 -15.78 8.95 -5.87
C ASN A 322 -16.60 8.48 -7.09
N THR A 323 -16.06 7.54 -7.85
CA THR A 323 -16.74 6.94 -9.00
C THR A 323 -18.02 6.21 -8.57
N TYR A 324 -17.94 5.32 -7.58
CA TYR A 324 -19.10 4.57 -7.10
C TYR A 324 -20.16 5.47 -6.46
N THR A 325 -19.76 6.49 -5.70
CA THR A 325 -20.68 7.45 -5.10
C THR A 325 -21.39 8.28 -6.17
N ARG A 326 -20.67 8.71 -7.22
CA ARG A 326 -21.27 9.42 -8.34
C ARG A 326 -22.28 8.56 -9.09
N GLU A 327 -21.90 7.34 -9.45
CA GLU A 327 -22.79 6.41 -10.15
C GLU A 327 -24.03 6.06 -9.31
N ALA A 328 -23.87 5.87 -8.00
CA ALA A 328 -24.99 5.65 -7.09
C ALA A 328 -25.94 6.86 -7.06
N ALA A 329 -25.41 8.07 -6.93
CA ALA A 329 -26.23 9.29 -6.94
C ALA A 329 -26.98 9.48 -8.26
N GLU A 330 -26.34 9.18 -9.40
CA GLU A 330 -27.00 9.22 -10.72
C GLU A 330 -28.16 8.21 -10.79
N ILE A 331 -27.94 6.96 -10.36
CA ILE A 331 -29.00 5.93 -10.32
C ILE A 331 -30.14 6.34 -9.37
N GLU A 332 -29.82 6.89 -8.20
CA GLU A 332 -30.82 7.35 -7.22
C GLU A 332 -31.71 8.45 -7.78
N ILE A 333 -31.14 9.41 -8.52
CA ILE A 333 -31.92 10.46 -9.21
C ILE A 333 -32.86 9.85 -10.26
N HIS A 334 -32.38 8.88 -11.05
CA HIS A 334 -33.21 8.20 -12.06
C HIS A 334 -34.33 7.38 -11.41
N LEU A 335 -34.01 6.67 -10.33
CA LEU A 335 -34.97 5.85 -9.59
C LEU A 335 -36.09 6.71 -9.00
N ASN A 336 -35.76 7.84 -8.35
CA ASN A 336 -36.75 8.73 -7.77
C ASN A 336 -37.74 9.25 -8.83
N ARG A 337 -37.25 9.63 -10.02
CA ARG A 337 -38.10 10.05 -11.14
C ARG A 337 -38.98 8.92 -11.66
N ALA A 338 -38.43 7.70 -11.76
CA ALA A 338 -39.19 6.53 -12.17
C ALA A 338 -40.30 6.21 -11.15
N GLN A 339 -39.99 6.29 -9.85
CA GLN A 339 -40.95 6.02 -8.78
C GLN A 339 -42.09 7.05 -8.75
N GLU A 340 -41.80 8.34 -8.92
CA GLU A 340 -42.82 9.38 -9.08
C GLU A 340 -43.77 9.08 -10.26
N THR A 341 -43.19 8.64 -11.39
CA THR A 341 -43.96 8.30 -12.59
C THR A 341 -44.82 7.05 -12.38
N ILE A 342 -44.27 6.02 -11.74
CA ILE A 342 -44.98 4.78 -11.38
C ILE A 342 -46.16 5.10 -10.46
N ASN A 343 -45.93 5.86 -9.38
CA ASN A 343 -46.96 6.23 -8.42
C ASN A 343 -48.12 7.00 -9.09
N ALA A 344 -47.79 7.93 -9.99
CA ALA A 344 -48.79 8.68 -10.76
C ALA A 344 -49.59 7.77 -11.71
N ALA A 345 -48.91 6.87 -12.42
CA ALA A 345 -49.54 5.95 -13.36
C ALA A 345 -50.40 4.88 -12.67
N GLU A 346 -49.94 4.33 -11.54
CA GLU A 346 -50.71 3.42 -10.69
C GLU A 346 -51.99 4.09 -10.19
N GLY A 347 -51.89 5.30 -9.65
CA GLY A 347 -53.06 6.03 -9.16
C GLY A 347 -54.09 6.31 -10.25
N LEU A 348 -53.67 6.45 -11.51
CA LEU A 348 -54.59 6.60 -12.65
C LEU A 348 -55.22 5.27 -13.06
N VAL A 349 -54.45 4.19 -13.11
CA VAL A 349 -54.93 2.82 -13.41
C VAL A 349 -55.91 2.33 -12.34
N GLU A 350 -55.65 2.62 -11.08
CA GLU A 350 -56.50 2.25 -9.95
C GLU A 350 -57.86 2.98 -10.01
N LYS A 351 -57.85 4.30 -10.23
CA LYS A 351 -59.08 5.09 -10.42
C LYS A 351 -59.94 4.62 -11.59
N LEU A 352 -59.30 4.09 -12.64
CA LEU A 352 -59.97 3.60 -13.85
C LEU A 352 -60.28 2.09 -13.81
N ASN A 353 -59.97 1.40 -12.71
CA ASN A 353 -60.14 -0.05 -12.60
C ASN A 353 -61.63 -0.46 -12.62
N ASP A 354 -62.49 0.29 -11.93
CA ASP A 354 -63.93 0.02 -11.90
C ASP A 354 -64.57 0.25 -13.27
N GLU A 355 -64.18 1.34 -13.94
CA GLU A 355 -64.60 1.66 -15.31
C GLU A 355 -64.10 0.61 -16.32
N TYR A 356 -62.86 0.15 -16.18
CA TYR A 356 -62.31 -0.95 -16.99
C TYR A 356 -63.16 -2.21 -16.89
N ASN A 357 -63.49 -2.64 -15.66
CA ASN A 357 -64.30 -3.83 -15.45
C ASN A 357 -65.70 -3.66 -16.06
N ARG A 358 -66.28 -2.47 -15.95
CA ARG A 358 -67.57 -2.14 -16.58
C ARG A 358 -67.52 -2.16 -18.10
N TRP A 359 -66.47 -1.61 -18.72
CA TRP A 359 -66.34 -1.59 -20.17
C TRP A 359 -66.07 -2.99 -20.71
N LYS A 360 -65.29 -3.80 -19.97
CA LYS A 360 -65.01 -5.19 -20.33
C LYS A 360 -66.28 -6.04 -20.35
N THR A 361 -67.19 -5.88 -19.40
CA THR A 361 -68.49 -6.58 -19.38
C THR A 361 -69.47 -6.06 -20.43
N GLN A 362 -69.35 -4.80 -20.86
CA GLN A 362 -70.20 -4.21 -21.91
C GLN A 362 -69.75 -4.55 -23.35
N VAL A 363 -68.47 -4.90 -23.53
CA VAL A 363 -67.87 -5.24 -24.83
C VAL A 363 -67.83 -6.76 -25.07
N SER A 364 -67.76 -7.55 -23.98
CA SER A 364 -67.99 -9.00 -23.98
C SER A 364 -69.45 -9.32 -24.25
#